data_AF-A0A945F2L4-F1
#
_entry.id   AF-A0A945F2L4-F1
#
_cell.length_a   1.000
_cell.length_b   1.000
_cell.length_c   1.000
_cell.angle_alpha   90.00
_cell.angle_beta   90.00
_cell.angle_gamma   90.00
#
_symmetry.space_group_name_H-M   'P 1'
#
loop_
_entity.id
_entity.type
_entity.pdbx_description
1 polymer ?
#
loop_
_entity_poly.entity_id
_entity_poly.type
_entity_poly.pdbx_seq_one_letter_code
_entity_poly.pdbx_strand_id
1 'polypeptide(L)'
;MNMKIFKTTFYSLLFLLAFVSCEYNDSPLDEDIIDKNTGAVLSTVAVEGGTINKLNPSESSLKTTVLFNDFGSNDTMESADIYLLFADTTPVDNSVLTIDEVLLENVPASAFSEGDSGFPEHQYSIGAETMLSKLGLDASQIDGGDLFIVRYDLKHTDGRSFSTEDTGQNVRTTSHNAPFRYSSVVVCFKTPEPGNWTLSMTDVFGDGWNGGNIVVSIDGNETEYTCTGASTDVTITIPEGTSRLLFTYNAGDWEGENLYTLTDPNGTLILSDGTGDGSSTNGPATGEQYNTCD
;
A
#
# COMPACT_ATOMS: atom_id res chain seq x y z
N MET A 1 -16.40 -84.00 49.56
CA MET A 1 -14.98 -83.75 49.27
C MET A 1 -14.79 -83.77 47.76
N ASN A 2 -14.68 -82.56 47.17
CA ASN A 2 -13.90 -82.21 45.98
C ASN A 2 -13.64 -83.30 44.92
N MET A 3 -14.26 -83.19 43.75
CA MET A 3 -13.66 -82.69 42.47
C MET A 3 -13.42 -83.90 41.53
N LYS A 4 -13.58 -83.92 40.20
CA LYS A 4 -13.50 -82.93 39.12
C LYS A 4 -14.33 -83.38 37.90
N ILE A 5 -14.81 -82.38 37.17
CA ILE A 5 -15.25 -82.42 35.76
C ILE A 5 -13.99 -82.42 34.85
N PHE A 6 -14.04 -83.03 33.65
CA PHE A 6 -13.74 -82.36 32.34
C PHE A 6 -13.60 -83.33 31.14
N LYS A 7 -14.52 -83.17 30.20
CA LYS A 7 -14.41 -83.23 28.72
C LYS A 7 -15.42 -82.13 28.29
N THR A 8 -15.24 -81.20 27.35
CA THR A 8 -14.64 -81.27 26.01
C THR A 8 -14.80 -79.87 25.38
N THR A 9 -13.81 -79.40 24.59
CA THR A 9 -13.95 -78.65 23.29
C THR A 9 -14.58 -77.24 23.31
N PHE A 10 -14.20 -76.20 22.54
CA PHE A 10 -13.04 -75.72 21.77
C PHE A 10 -13.51 -74.35 21.21
N TYR A 11 -12.70 -73.30 21.42
CA TYR A 11 -12.54 -72.08 20.60
C TYR A 11 -13.68 -71.06 20.42
N SER A 12 -13.36 -69.80 20.78
CA SER A 12 -13.27 -68.63 19.88
C SER A 12 -13.49 -67.36 20.71
N LEU A 13 -12.41 -66.67 21.09
CA LEU A 13 -11.96 -65.39 20.50
C LEU A 13 -12.84 -64.19 20.89
N LEU A 14 -12.44 -63.46 21.93
CA LEU A 14 -12.71 -62.02 22.04
C LEU A 14 -11.56 -61.36 22.82
N PHE A 15 -10.67 -60.71 22.07
CA PHE A 15 -9.62 -59.85 22.60
C PHE A 15 -10.31 -58.59 23.11
N LEU A 16 -10.34 -58.41 24.44
CA LEU A 16 -10.81 -57.18 25.08
C LEU A 16 -9.82 -56.05 24.75
N LEU A 17 -10.11 -55.23 23.73
CA LEU A 17 -9.54 -53.89 23.67
C LEU A 17 -10.37 -53.00 24.60
N ALA A 18 -9.82 -52.71 25.77
CA ALA A 18 -10.29 -51.62 26.61
C ALA A 18 -9.89 -50.30 25.94
N PHE A 19 -10.81 -49.72 25.16
CA PHE A 19 -10.71 -48.30 24.83
C PHE A 19 -11.22 -47.52 26.03
N VAL A 20 -10.28 -46.91 26.76
CA VAL A 20 -10.60 -45.78 27.64
C VAL A 20 -10.89 -44.61 26.71
N SER A 21 -12.17 -44.38 26.41
CA SER A 21 -12.60 -43.09 25.90
C SER A 21 -12.51 -42.11 27.06
N CYS A 22 -11.47 -41.28 27.10
CA CYS A 22 -11.65 -39.98 27.72
C CYS A 22 -12.76 -39.29 26.94
N GLU A 23 -13.94 -39.12 27.55
CA GLU A 23 -14.86 -38.08 27.12
C GLU A 23 -14.05 -36.79 27.11
N TYR A 24 -13.78 -36.29 25.90
CA TYR A 24 -13.25 -34.96 25.72
C TYR A 24 -14.39 -34.03 26.18
N ASN A 25 -14.28 -33.57 27.42
CA ASN A 25 -15.14 -32.55 27.96
C ASN A 25 -14.77 -31.26 27.22
N ASP A 26 -15.47 -30.97 26.12
CA ASP A 26 -15.44 -29.65 25.53
C ASP A 26 -15.82 -28.67 26.63
N SER A 27 -14.88 -27.80 27.00
CA SER A 27 -15.28 -26.61 27.72
C SER A 27 -16.34 -25.92 26.87
N PRO A 28 -17.48 -25.51 27.44
CA PRO A 28 -18.43 -24.70 26.71
C PRO A 28 -17.78 -23.34 26.47
N LEU A 29 -17.00 -23.23 25.41
CA LEU A 29 -17.08 -22.04 24.59
C LEU A 29 -18.50 -22.11 24.05
N ASP A 30 -19.38 -21.25 24.58
CA ASP A 30 -20.80 -21.19 24.24
C ASP A 30 -20.99 -21.55 22.77
N GLU A 31 -21.66 -22.67 22.49
CA GLU A 31 -22.07 -23.02 21.12
C GLU A 31 -22.83 -21.83 20.51
N ASP A 32 -23.53 -21.04 21.34
CA ASP A 32 -24.17 -19.77 20.97
C ASP A 32 -23.20 -18.70 20.41
N ILE A 33 -21.92 -18.68 20.79
CA ILE A 33 -20.89 -17.77 20.27
C ILE A 33 -20.29 -18.30 18.95
N ILE A 34 -20.23 -19.62 18.78
CA ILE A 34 -19.73 -20.28 17.56
C ILE A 34 -20.79 -20.23 16.45
N ASP A 35 -22.06 -20.51 16.77
CA ASP A 35 -23.17 -20.42 15.82
C ASP A 35 -23.47 -18.97 15.43
N LYS A 36 -23.32 -18.00 16.34
CA LYS A 36 -23.35 -16.56 16.00
C LYS A 36 -22.16 -16.07 15.17
N ASN A 37 -21.15 -16.89 14.92
CA ASN A 37 -19.98 -16.55 14.08
C ASN A 37 -19.83 -17.51 12.89
N THR A 38 -20.94 -18.08 12.41
CA THR A 38 -21.10 -18.41 10.99
C THR A 38 -21.20 -17.09 10.22
N GLY A 39 -20.03 -16.48 9.99
CA GLY A 39 -19.89 -15.08 9.57
C GLY A 39 -19.93 -14.94 8.06
N ALA A 40 -20.59 -13.89 7.56
CA ALA A 40 -20.36 -13.48 6.19
C ALA A 40 -19.04 -12.73 6.08
N VAL A 41 -18.49 -12.74 4.88
CA VAL A 41 -17.24 -12.05 4.55
C VAL A 41 -17.44 -11.16 3.36
N LEU A 42 -16.77 -10.02 3.38
CA LEU A 42 -16.31 -9.40 2.15
C LEU A 42 -15.00 -10.07 1.75
N SER A 43 -14.80 -10.29 0.46
CA SER A 43 -13.55 -10.81 -0.11
C SER A 43 -13.10 -9.91 -1.23
N THR A 44 -11.81 -9.60 -1.29
CA THR A 44 -11.25 -8.79 -2.38
C THR A 44 -11.29 -9.57 -3.70
N VAL A 45 -11.95 -9.00 -4.70
CA VAL A 45 -11.92 -9.49 -6.09
C VAL A 45 -10.80 -8.80 -6.86
N ALA A 46 -10.72 -7.47 -6.74
CA ALA A 46 -9.73 -6.67 -7.45
C ALA A 46 -9.39 -5.40 -6.67
N VAL A 47 -8.15 -4.92 -6.84
CA VAL A 47 -7.69 -3.59 -6.44
C VAL A 47 -6.96 -2.97 -7.62
N GLU A 48 -7.36 -1.78 -8.01
CA GLU A 48 -6.74 -0.99 -9.07
C GLU A 48 -6.31 0.38 -8.48
N GLY A 49 -5.14 0.87 -8.88
CA GLY A 49 -4.55 2.07 -8.27
C GLY A 49 -3.95 1.79 -6.90
N GLY A 50 -4.22 2.67 -5.93
CA GLY A 50 -3.67 2.54 -4.56
C GLY A 50 -2.31 3.19 -4.35
N THR A 51 -1.92 4.10 -5.25
CA THR A 51 -0.78 4.98 -5.07
C THR A 51 -1.28 6.41 -5.24
N ILE A 52 -0.99 7.26 -4.25
CA ILE A 52 -1.40 8.66 -4.22
C ILE A 52 -0.20 9.52 -4.54
N ASN A 53 -0.16 10.09 -5.74
CA ASN A 53 0.87 11.03 -6.11
C ASN A 53 0.52 12.43 -5.57
N LYS A 54 1.17 12.87 -4.49
CA LYS A 54 0.97 14.20 -3.89
C LYS A 54 1.19 15.33 -4.91
N LEU A 55 2.10 15.14 -5.85
CA LEU A 55 2.41 16.14 -6.88
C LEU A 55 1.37 16.19 -8.00
N ASN A 56 0.51 15.17 -8.14
CA ASN A 56 -0.58 15.14 -9.10
C ASN A 56 -1.79 14.33 -8.57
N PRO A 57 -2.52 14.85 -7.56
CA PRO A 57 -3.60 14.11 -6.92
C PRO A 57 -4.78 13.83 -7.86
N SER A 58 -5.01 14.68 -8.86
CA SER A 58 -6.13 14.54 -9.80
C SER A 58 -6.05 13.27 -10.66
N GLU A 59 -4.84 12.74 -10.87
CA GLU A 59 -4.60 11.50 -11.63
C GLU A 59 -4.48 10.26 -10.71
N SER A 60 -4.63 10.44 -9.40
CA SER A 60 -4.47 9.37 -8.42
C SER A 60 -5.83 8.87 -7.92
N SER A 61 -6.01 7.55 -7.88
CA SER A 61 -7.23 6.94 -7.36
C SER A 61 -6.99 5.57 -6.74
N LEU A 62 -7.96 5.13 -5.94
CA LEU A 62 -8.09 3.76 -5.46
C LEU A 62 -9.45 3.24 -5.90
N LYS A 63 -9.45 2.04 -6.48
CA LYS A 63 -10.66 1.32 -6.86
C LYS A 63 -10.60 -0.11 -6.32
N THR A 64 -11.68 -0.53 -5.67
CA THR A 64 -11.77 -1.84 -5.01
C THR A 64 -13.05 -2.53 -5.47
N THR A 65 -12.93 -3.80 -5.84
CA THR A 65 -14.08 -4.68 -6.06
C THR A 65 -14.10 -5.72 -4.93
N VAL A 66 -15.21 -5.78 -4.22
CA VAL A 66 -15.44 -6.71 -3.11
C VAL A 66 -16.60 -7.63 -3.41
N LEU A 67 -16.49 -8.87 -2.97
CA LEU A 67 -17.48 -9.93 -3.08
C LEU A 67 -18.05 -10.24 -1.71
N PHE A 68 -19.36 -10.35 -1.60
CA PHE A 68 -20.05 -10.78 -0.38
C PHE A 68 -20.36 -12.28 -0.43
N ASN A 69 -20.07 -12.99 0.66
CA ASN A 69 -20.43 -14.39 0.84
C ASN A 69 -20.82 -14.65 2.30
N ASP A 70 -22.06 -15.08 2.54
CA ASP A 70 -22.57 -15.42 3.88
C ASP A 70 -22.43 -16.89 4.26
N PHE A 71 -21.87 -17.71 3.38
CA PHE A 71 -21.73 -19.18 3.53
C PHE A 71 -23.06 -19.89 3.85
N GLY A 72 -24.18 -19.21 3.66
CA GLY A 72 -25.53 -19.67 3.91
C GLY A 72 -26.40 -19.54 2.67
N SER A 73 -27.71 -19.66 2.84
CA SER A 73 -28.69 -19.37 1.78
C SER A 73 -29.63 -18.24 2.20
N ASN A 74 -29.27 -17.50 3.24
CA ASN A 74 -30.03 -16.44 3.84
C ASN A 74 -29.29 -15.12 3.60
N ASP A 75 -29.61 -14.43 2.50
CA ASP A 75 -29.05 -13.10 2.17
C ASP A 75 -29.08 -12.18 3.41
N THR A 76 -27.97 -12.18 4.13
CA THR A 76 -27.88 -11.60 5.47
C THR A 76 -27.37 -10.17 5.44
N MET A 77 -26.95 -9.69 4.27
CA MET A 77 -26.42 -8.35 4.10
C MET A 77 -27.52 -7.30 4.25
N GLU A 78 -27.30 -6.34 5.14
CA GLU A 78 -28.08 -5.10 5.19
C GLU A 78 -27.39 -4.02 4.34
N SER A 79 -26.13 -3.74 4.63
CA SER A 79 -25.32 -2.73 3.94
C SER A 79 -23.82 -2.94 4.22
N ALA A 80 -22.98 -2.17 3.54
CA ALA A 80 -21.58 -2.00 3.89
C ALA A 80 -21.28 -0.51 4.05
N ASP A 81 -20.84 -0.10 5.23
CA ASP A 81 -20.30 1.24 5.44
C ASP A 81 -18.86 1.28 4.95
N ILE A 82 -18.54 2.31 4.18
CA ILE A 82 -17.19 2.58 3.68
C ILE A 82 -16.67 3.81 4.39
N TYR A 83 -15.53 3.65 5.07
CA TYR A 83 -14.87 4.69 5.82
C TYR A 83 -13.52 5.04 5.20
N LEU A 84 -13.07 6.28 5.43
CA LEU A 84 -11.76 6.78 5.06
C LEU A 84 -10.96 7.18 6.31
N LEU A 85 -9.77 6.61 6.43
CA LEU A 85 -8.74 7.00 7.40
C LEU A 85 -7.56 7.66 6.70
N PHE A 86 -6.88 8.53 7.45
CA PHE A 86 -5.52 8.96 7.16
C PHE A 86 -4.60 8.47 8.27
N ALA A 87 -3.43 7.92 7.90
CA ALA A 87 -2.37 7.62 8.83
C ALA A 87 -1.11 8.36 8.39
N ASP A 88 -0.73 9.37 9.18
CA ASP A 88 0.58 10.00 9.10
C ASP A 88 1.62 9.00 9.64
N THR A 89 2.49 8.55 8.73
CA THR A 89 3.60 7.66 9.04
C THR A 89 4.95 8.35 8.94
N THR A 90 4.92 9.65 8.62
CA THR A 90 6.07 10.50 8.34
C THR A 90 6.04 11.76 9.19
N PRO A 91 6.08 11.61 10.54
CA PRO A 91 5.88 12.73 11.45
C PRO A 91 6.95 13.81 11.26
N VAL A 92 6.51 15.04 10.98
CA VAL A 92 7.36 16.23 10.94
C VAL A 92 7.52 16.77 12.36
N ASP A 93 8.76 17.05 12.77
CA ASP A 93 9.10 17.55 14.12
C ASP A 93 8.54 16.70 15.28
N ASN A 94 8.46 15.37 15.09
CA ASN A 94 7.83 14.41 16.01
C ASN A 94 6.33 14.66 16.28
N SER A 95 5.65 15.40 15.40
CA SER A 95 4.21 15.60 15.46
C SER A 95 3.53 14.66 14.46
N VAL A 96 2.56 13.88 14.92
CA VAL A 96 1.72 13.02 14.07
C VAL A 96 0.40 13.72 13.81
N LEU A 97 0.06 13.93 12.55
CA LEU A 97 -1.24 14.43 12.15
C LEU A 97 -2.31 13.35 12.39
N THR A 98 -3.26 13.66 13.27
CA THR A 98 -4.37 12.76 13.61
C THR A 98 -5.68 13.35 13.11
N ILE A 99 -6.42 12.58 12.33
CA ILE A 99 -7.70 12.98 11.75
C ILE A 99 -8.72 11.89 12.08
N ASP A 100 -9.92 12.31 12.48
CA ASP A 100 -11.02 11.39 12.71
C ASP A 100 -11.40 10.67 11.40
N GLU A 101 -11.68 9.38 11.51
CA GLU A 101 -12.23 8.61 10.40
C GLU A 101 -13.54 9.21 9.91
N VAL A 102 -13.72 9.23 8.59
CA VAL A 102 -14.91 9.78 7.95
C VAL A 102 -15.68 8.70 7.22
N LEU A 103 -17.00 8.63 7.45
CA LEU A 103 -17.90 7.82 6.63
C LEU A 103 -17.99 8.42 5.22
N LEU A 104 -17.64 7.63 4.21
CA LEU A 104 -17.73 7.99 2.81
C LEU A 104 -19.11 7.67 2.25
N GLU A 105 -19.57 6.44 2.47
CA GLU A 105 -20.78 5.90 1.85
C GLU A 105 -21.36 4.75 2.70
N ASN A 106 -22.68 4.67 2.75
CA ASN A 106 -23.40 3.46 3.19
C ASN A 106 -23.95 2.79 1.92
N VAL A 107 -23.40 1.62 1.59
CA VAL A 107 -23.75 0.86 0.39
C VAL A 107 -24.82 -0.17 0.74
N PRO A 108 -26.08 -0.01 0.30
CA PRO A 108 -27.12 -0.98 0.61
C PRO A 108 -26.87 -2.31 -0.11
N ALA A 109 -27.38 -3.43 0.43
CA ALA A 109 -27.28 -4.74 -0.21
C ALA A 109 -27.77 -4.74 -1.68
N SER A 110 -28.77 -3.92 -2.00
CA SER A 110 -29.30 -3.76 -3.37
C SER A 110 -28.32 -3.13 -4.38
N ALA A 111 -27.21 -2.55 -3.92
CA ALA A 111 -26.16 -1.99 -4.76
C ALA A 111 -25.09 -3.04 -5.13
N PHE A 112 -25.21 -4.27 -4.62
CA PHE A 112 -24.41 -5.41 -5.04
C PHE A 112 -25.11 -6.13 -6.20
N SER A 113 -24.31 -6.63 -7.14
CA SER A 113 -24.81 -7.37 -8.31
C SER A 113 -24.04 -8.66 -8.49
N GLU A 114 -24.68 -9.70 -9.00
CA GLU A 114 -24.05 -11.00 -9.25
C GLU A 114 -22.83 -10.85 -10.17
N GLY A 115 -21.65 -11.23 -9.67
CA GLY A 115 -20.41 -11.28 -10.44
C GLY A 115 -20.20 -12.62 -11.13
N ASP A 116 -19.05 -12.78 -11.80
CA ASP A 116 -18.72 -13.98 -12.59
C ASP A 116 -18.64 -15.26 -11.75
N SER A 117 -18.42 -15.10 -10.44
CA SER A 117 -18.35 -16.18 -9.45
C SER A 117 -19.74 -16.65 -8.97
N GLY A 118 -20.82 -15.95 -9.35
CA GLY A 118 -22.18 -16.18 -8.86
C GLY A 118 -22.48 -15.56 -7.49
N PHE A 119 -21.53 -14.84 -6.89
CA PHE A 119 -21.71 -14.11 -5.64
C PHE A 119 -21.97 -12.61 -5.90
N PRO A 120 -22.70 -11.91 -5.00
CA PRO A 120 -22.87 -10.46 -5.11
C PRO A 120 -21.55 -9.72 -4.96
N GLU A 121 -21.26 -8.81 -5.89
CA GLU A 121 -20.07 -7.97 -5.92
C GLU A 121 -20.45 -6.49 -5.95
N HIS A 122 -19.59 -5.65 -5.36
CA HIS A 122 -19.71 -4.20 -5.42
C HIS A 122 -18.34 -3.57 -5.69
N GLN A 123 -18.35 -2.51 -6.49
CA GLN A 123 -17.17 -1.75 -6.85
C GLN A 123 -17.25 -0.34 -6.27
N TYR A 124 -16.21 0.04 -5.55
CA TYR A 124 -16.03 1.39 -5.02
C TYR A 124 -14.80 2.04 -5.65
N SER A 125 -14.86 3.34 -5.90
CA SER A 125 -13.73 4.11 -6.42
C SER A 125 -13.71 5.49 -5.77
N ILE A 126 -12.52 5.93 -5.38
CA ILE A 126 -12.29 7.24 -4.78
C ILE A 126 -10.98 7.83 -5.32
N GLY A 127 -11.05 9.08 -5.79
CA GLY A 127 -9.88 9.85 -6.23
C GLY A 127 -9.18 10.55 -5.06
N ALA A 128 -7.88 10.83 -5.20
CA ALA A 128 -7.08 11.43 -4.13
C ALA A 128 -7.58 12.82 -3.72
N GLU A 129 -8.03 13.65 -4.66
CA GLU A 129 -8.61 14.96 -4.35
C GLU A 129 -9.85 14.84 -3.45
N THR A 130 -10.68 13.81 -3.70
CA THR A 130 -11.84 13.50 -2.84
C THR A 130 -11.40 13.02 -1.47
N MET A 131 -10.34 12.19 -1.39
CA MET A 131 -9.80 11.75 -0.10
C MET A 131 -9.33 12.94 0.75
N LEU A 132 -8.51 13.81 0.16
CA LEU A 132 -8.02 15.05 0.78
C LEU A 132 -9.18 15.92 1.27
N SER A 133 -10.14 16.19 0.38
CA SER A 133 -11.33 17.00 0.68
C SER A 133 -12.16 16.43 1.83
N LYS A 134 -12.41 15.12 1.86
CA LYS A 134 -13.20 14.44 2.90
C LYS A 134 -12.53 14.47 4.27
N LEU A 135 -11.21 14.41 4.30
CA LEU A 135 -10.41 14.45 5.53
C LEU A 135 -10.03 15.88 5.95
N GLY A 136 -10.36 16.89 5.14
CA GLY A 136 -9.97 18.28 5.41
C GLY A 136 -8.47 18.51 5.30
N LEU A 137 -7.78 17.75 4.45
CA LEU A 137 -6.36 17.82 4.20
C LEU A 137 -6.04 18.64 2.95
N ASP A 138 -4.94 19.38 3.01
CA ASP A 138 -4.25 19.90 1.82
C ASP A 138 -3.10 18.96 1.40
N ALA A 139 -2.77 18.94 0.12
CA ALA A 139 -1.65 18.14 -0.38
C ALA A 139 -0.32 18.50 0.31
N SER A 140 -0.12 19.76 0.73
CA SER A 140 1.08 20.19 1.47
C SER A 140 1.21 19.60 2.88
N GLN A 141 0.16 18.95 3.41
CA GLN A 141 0.14 18.37 4.76
C GLN A 141 0.36 16.85 4.79
N ILE A 142 0.50 16.22 3.62
CA ILE A 142 0.80 14.78 3.50
C ILE A 142 2.22 14.63 2.96
N ASP A 143 2.92 13.58 3.32
CA ASP A 143 4.28 13.33 2.87
C ASP A 143 4.47 11.90 2.34
N GLY A 144 5.57 11.70 1.61
CA GLY A 144 5.87 10.43 0.96
C GLY A 144 6.02 9.31 1.97
N GLY A 145 5.11 8.35 1.97
CA GLY A 145 5.03 7.27 2.95
C GLY A 145 3.69 7.23 3.69
N ASP A 146 3.00 8.36 3.81
CA ASP A 146 1.68 8.42 4.46
C ASP A 146 0.64 7.54 3.78
N LEU A 147 -0.42 7.20 4.52
CA LEU A 147 -1.41 6.24 4.07
C LEU A 147 -2.82 6.84 4.08
N PHE A 148 -3.51 6.74 2.95
CA PHE A 148 -4.98 6.79 2.92
C PHE A 148 -5.53 5.38 3.00
N ILE A 149 -6.50 5.16 3.88
CA ILE A 149 -7.01 3.83 4.17
C ILE A 149 -8.52 3.81 3.94
N VAL A 150 -8.99 3.01 2.99
CA VAL A 150 -10.41 2.70 2.84
C VAL A 150 -10.73 1.47 3.67
N ARG A 151 -11.68 1.60 4.61
CA ARG A 151 -12.13 0.51 5.49
C ARG A 151 -13.60 0.19 5.25
N TYR A 152 -13.92 -1.10 5.14
CA TYR A 152 -15.30 -1.58 5.05
C TYR A 152 -15.79 -2.07 6.41
N ASP A 153 -17.06 -1.85 6.70
CA ASP A 153 -17.79 -2.35 7.86
C ASP A 153 -19.13 -2.93 7.37
N LEU A 154 -19.17 -4.25 7.28
CA LEU A 154 -20.31 -5.00 6.76
C LEU A 154 -21.39 -5.10 7.83
N LYS A 155 -22.60 -4.62 7.52
CA LYS A 155 -23.78 -4.68 8.39
C LYS A 155 -24.69 -5.82 7.98
N HIS A 156 -25.12 -6.60 8.96
CA HIS A 156 -26.09 -7.68 8.78
C HIS A 156 -27.48 -7.27 9.21
N THR A 157 -28.49 -7.88 8.59
CA THR A 157 -29.92 -7.70 8.91
C THR A 157 -30.31 -8.10 10.34
N ASP A 158 -29.45 -8.85 11.04
CA ASP A 158 -29.62 -9.22 12.45
C ASP A 158 -28.94 -8.26 13.45
N GLY A 159 -28.36 -7.16 12.95
CA GLY A 159 -27.71 -6.11 13.73
C GLY A 159 -26.23 -6.38 14.07
N ARG A 160 -25.65 -7.49 13.61
CA ARG A 160 -24.20 -7.71 13.69
C ARG A 160 -23.46 -6.82 12.68
N SER A 161 -22.21 -6.52 12.98
CA SER A 161 -21.30 -5.83 12.07
C SER A 161 -19.93 -6.51 12.04
N PHE A 162 -19.29 -6.51 10.87
CA PHE A 162 -17.98 -7.12 10.67
C PHE A 162 -17.03 -6.16 9.97
N SER A 163 -15.91 -5.86 10.62
CA SER A 163 -14.82 -5.07 10.04
C SER A 163 -13.45 -5.68 10.34
N THR A 164 -12.40 -4.86 10.42
CA THR A 164 -10.99 -5.27 10.59
C THR A 164 -10.72 -6.05 11.87
N GLU A 165 -11.52 -5.85 12.93
CA GLU A 165 -11.32 -6.47 14.24
C GLU A 165 -12.14 -7.76 14.44
N ASP A 166 -13.20 -7.97 13.65
CA ASP A 166 -14.23 -9.00 13.87
C ASP A 166 -13.92 -10.36 13.22
N THR A 167 -12.64 -10.74 13.17
CA THR A 167 -12.18 -11.95 12.46
C THR A 167 -12.29 -13.23 13.31
N GLY A 168 -13.50 -13.78 13.43
CA GLY A 168 -13.76 -15.12 13.98
C GLY A 168 -13.06 -16.24 13.19
N GLN A 169 -12.99 -17.47 13.74
CA GLN A 169 -12.27 -18.62 13.11
C GLN A 169 -12.70 -18.92 11.66
N ASN A 170 -13.99 -18.77 11.33
CA ASN A 170 -14.51 -18.99 9.97
C ASN A 170 -14.09 -17.87 8.98
N VAL A 171 -13.92 -16.63 9.47
CA VAL A 171 -13.38 -15.49 8.71
C VAL A 171 -11.88 -15.68 8.46
N ARG A 172 -11.16 -16.30 9.43
CA ARG A 172 -9.71 -16.57 9.34
C ARG A 172 -9.35 -17.64 8.31
N THR A 173 -10.15 -18.68 8.12
CA THR A 173 -9.79 -19.79 7.22
C THR A 173 -10.08 -19.49 5.75
N THR A 174 -11.01 -18.57 5.47
CA THR A 174 -11.45 -18.24 4.10
C THR A 174 -10.93 -16.89 3.60
N SER A 175 -10.57 -15.96 4.51
CA SER A 175 -10.17 -14.59 4.17
C SER A 175 -8.80 -14.23 4.76
N HIS A 176 -7.74 -14.82 4.20
CA HIS A 176 -6.34 -14.59 4.63
C HIS A 176 -5.76 -13.23 4.21
N ASN A 177 -6.51 -12.39 3.50
CA ASN A 177 -6.15 -11.01 3.15
C ASN A 177 -7.22 -10.11 3.77
N ALA A 178 -6.87 -9.23 4.72
CA ALA A 178 -7.83 -8.39 5.45
C ALA A 178 -8.76 -7.62 4.48
N PRO A 179 -9.96 -8.14 4.17
CA PRO A 179 -10.76 -7.71 3.02
C PRO A 179 -11.55 -6.43 3.32
N PHE A 180 -11.42 -5.96 4.56
CA PHE A 180 -12.05 -4.77 5.08
C PHE A 180 -11.13 -3.57 5.06
N ARG A 181 -9.91 -3.66 4.49
CA ARG A 181 -8.95 -2.54 4.53
C ARG A 181 -8.07 -2.49 3.29
N TYR A 182 -8.06 -1.34 2.63
CA TYR A 182 -7.25 -1.05 1.45
C TYR A 182 -6.43 0.20 1.70
N SER A 183 -5.10 0.09 1.63
CA SER A 183 -4.20 1.22 1.89
C SER A 183 -3.64 1.74 0.58
N SER A 184 -3.69 3.05 0.40
CA SER A 184 -3.01 3.77 -0.67
C SER A 184 -1.83 4.53 -0.08
N VAL A 185 -0.63 4.28 -0.60
CA VAL A 185 0.59 4.95 -0.14
C VAL A 185 0.78 6.27 -0.87
N VAL A 186 1.12 7.32 -0.12
CA VAL A 186 1.50 8.62 -0.67
C VAL A 186 2.91 8.53 -1.21
N VAL A 187 3.09 8.99 -2.44
CA VAL A 187 4.37 9.08 -3.12
C VAL A 187 4.47 10.44 -3.79
N CYS A 188 5.68 10.80 -4.19
CA CYS A 188 5.92 11.96 -5.02
C CYS A 188 6.66 11.46 -6.25
N PHE A 189 6.02 11.52 -7.41
CA PHE A 189 6.74 11.34 -8.66
C PHE A 189 6.14 12.25 -9.71
N LYS A 190 6.97 12.88 -10.50
CA LYS A 190 6.57 13.69 -11.64
C LYS A 190 6.81 12.86 -12.88
N THR A 191 5.73 12.56 -13.61
CA THR A 191 5.85 11.91 -14.93
C THR A 191 6.74 12.78 -15.80
N PRO A 192 7.90 12.29 -16.25
CA PRO A 192 8.82 13.10 -17.03
C PRO A 192 8.26 13.31 -18.44
N GLU A 193 8.32 14.55 -18.92
CA GLU A 193 7.96 14.85 -20.31
C GLU A 193 8.92 14.11 -21.26
N PRO A 194 8.42 13.32 -22.22
CA PRO A 194 9.27 12.66 -23.21
C PRO A 194 10.02 13.69 -24.07
N GLY A 195 11.27 13.38 -24.42
CA GLY A 195 12.08 14.22 -25.30
C GLY A 195 13.47 14.50 -24.76
N ASN A 196 14.10 15.53 -25.32
CA ASN A 196 15.48 15.88 -25.00
C ASN A 196 15.53 16.93 -23.89
N TRP A 197 16.01 16.50 -22.73
CA TRP A 197 16.30 17.36 -21.60
C TRP A 197 17.76 17.82 -21.68
N THR A 198 18.04 19.01 -21.15
CA THR A 198 19.40 19.56 -21.10
C THR A 198 19.85 19.63 -19.65
N LEU A 199 20.95 18.95 -19.34
CA LEU A 199 21.68 19.08 -18.09
C LEU A 199 22.92 19.94 -18.35
N SER A 200 22.92 21.13 -17.76
CA SER A 200 24.07 22.04 -17.75
C SER A 200 24.76 21.94 -16.41
N MET A 201 26.05 21.63 -16.42
CA MET A 201 26.89 21.52 -15.23
C MET A 201 28.01 22.57 -15.33
N THR A 202 28.29 23.25 -14.22
CA THR A 202 29.30 24.28 -14.11
C THR A 202 30.18 23.98 -12.91
N ASP A 203 31.47 24.29 -13.06
CA ASP A 203 32.48 24.26 -12.02
C ASP A 203 33.11 25.65 -11.92
N VAL A 204 33.02 26.28 -10.75
CA VAL A 204 33.46 27.68 -10.59
C VAL A 204 34.97 27.84 -10.66
N PHE A 205 35.74 26.86 -10.19
CA PHE A 205 37.20 26.91 -10.24
C PHE A 205 37.73 26.58 -11.65
N GLY A 206 37.05 25.68 -12.33
CA GLY A 206 37.22 25.38 -13.74
C GLY A 206 38.00 24.11 -14.04
N ASP A 207 38.26 23.25 -13.06
CA ASP A 207 38.96 21.97 -13.23
C ASP A 207 38.03 20.75 -13.18
N GLY A 208 36.77 20.96 -12.82
CA GLY A 208 35.70 19.96 -12.82
C GLY A 208 35.49 19.36 -11.44
N TRP A 209 34.38 18.64 -11.28
CA TRP A 209 33.74 18.38 -9.97
C TRP A 209 34.47 17.44 -8.99
N ASN A 210 35.75 17.15 -9.20
CA ASN A 210 36.62 16.39 -8.30
C ASN A 210 35.98 15.11 -7.70
N GLY A 211 35.31 14.32 -8.55
CA GLY A 211 34.64 13.07 -8.16
C GLY A 211 33.14 13.19 -7.93
N GLY A 212 32.61 14.41 -7.81
CA GLY A 212 31.18 14.69 -7.78
C GLY A 212 30.53 14.37 -9.12
N ASN A 213 29.30 13.86 -9.07
CA ASN A 213 28.55 13.44 -10.26
C ASN A 213 27.04 13.52 -10.05
N ILE A 214 26.31 13.48 -11.16
CA ILE A 214 24.87 13.27 -11.22
C ILE A 214 24.62 11.89 -11.82
N VAL A 215 23.84 11.07 -11.13
CA VAL A 215 23.32 9.81 -11.64
C VAL A 215 21.89 10.05 -12.11
N VAL A 216 21.64 9.81 -13.39
CA VAL A 216 20.29 9.83 -13.96
C VAL A 216 19.84 8.39 -14.19
N SER A 217 18.73 7.99 -13.56
CA SER A 217 18.13 6.67 -13.72
C SER A 217 16.82 6.77 -14.51
N ILE A 218 16.76 6.18 -15.69
CA ILE A 218 15.54 6.09 -16.50
C ILE A 218 15.03 4.66 -16.44
N ASP A 219 13.90 4.45 -15.75
CA ASP A 219 13.30 3.15 -15.49
C ASP A 219 14.31 2.12 -14.93
N GLY A 220 15.24 2.60 -14.08
CA GLY A 220 16.27 1.78 -13.44
C GLY A 220 17.58 1.65 -14.23
N ASN A 221 17.67 2.22 -15.44
CA ASN A 221 18.92 2.27 -16.19
C ASN A 221 19.68 3.55 -15.84
N GLU A 222 20.82 3.39 -15.19
CA GLU A 222 21.61 4.50 -14.67
C GLU A 222 22.68 4.97 -15.66
N THR A 223 22.88 6.29 -15.73
CA THR A 223 23.99 6.93 -16.44
C THR A 223 24.55 8.05 -15.57
N GLU A 224 25.88 8.09 -15.45
CA GLU A 224 26.59 9.09 -14.65
C GLU A 224 27.06 10.25 -15.54
N TYR A 225 26.93 11.46 -15.01
CA TYR A 225 27.36 12.70 -15.63
C TYR A 225 28.19 13.51 -14.64
N THR A 226 29.24 14.16 -15.11
CA THR A 226 30.07 15.04 -14.29
C THR A 226 30.57 16.20 -15.15
N CYS A 227 30.90 17.32 -14.52
CA CYS A 227 31.50 18.45 -15.22
C CYS A 227 32.99 18.18 -15.47
N THR A 228 33.42 18.32 -16.72
CA THR A 228 34.84 18.25 -17.09
C THR A 228 35.36 19.65 -17.38
N GLY A 229 36.15 20.21 -16.46
CA GLY A 229 36.56 21.61 -16.51
C GLY A 229 35.43 22.56 -16.09
N ALA A 230 35.42 23.79 -16.60
CA ALA A 230 34.51 24.84 -16.14
C ALA A 230 33.02 24.66 -16.49
N SER A 231 32.70 23.96 -17.58
CA SER A 231 31.31 23.79 -18.00
C SER A 231 31.16 22.54 -18.85
N THR A 232 30.03 21.85 -18.70
CA THR A 232 29.65 20.69 -19.51
C THR A 232 28.14 20.68 -19.69
N ASP A 233 27.68 20.65 -20.94
CA ASP A 233 26.28 20.48 -21.30
C ASP A 233 26.07 19.09 -21.88
N VAL A 234 25.06 18.37 -21.40
CA VAL A 234 24.66 17.06 -21.92
C VAL A 234 23.18 17.01 -22.23
N THR A 235 22.84 16.30 -23.29
CA THR A 235 21.45 16.00 -23.64
C THR A 235 21.08 14.63 -23.10
N ILE A 236 20.00 14.57 -22.33
CA ILE A 236 19.41 13.34 -21.80
C ILE A 236 18.08 13.13 -22.53
N THR A 237 17.97 12.02 -23.26
CA THR A 237 16.72 11.67 -23.94
C THR A 237 15.85 10.83 -23.02
N ILE A 238 14.68 11.37 -22.64
CA ILE A 238 13.63 10.65 -21.91
C ILE A 238 12.69 9.99 -22.95
N PRO A 239 12.61 8.65 -22.99
CA PRO A 239 11.67 7.95 -23.87
C PRO A 239 10.20 8.24 -23.55
N GLU A 240 9.33 8.06 -24.54
CA GLU A 240 7.89 8.04 -24.31
C GLU A 240 7.53 6.85 -23.42
N GLY A 241 6.65 7.08 -22.43
CA GLY A 241 6.20 6.05 -21.51
C GLY A 241 7.18 5.75 -20.36
N THR A 242 8.22 6.57 -20.16
CA THR A 242 9.06 6.47 -18.96
C THR A 242 8.21 6.58 -17.71
N SER A 243 8.29 5.55 -16.87
CA SER A 243 7.50 5.44 -15.64
C SER A 243 8.22 6.06 -14.45
N ARG A 244 9.56 6.08 -14.47
CA ARG A 244 10.37 6.62 -13.39
C ARG A 244 11.65 7.28 -13.92
N LEU A 245 11.88 8.52 -13.49
CA LEU A 245 13.12 9.26 -13.69
C LEU A 245 13.68 9.62 -12.31
N LEU A 246 14.88 9.17 -11.98
CA LEU A 246 15.61 9.61 -10.78
C LEU A 246 16.77 10.49 -11.21
N PHE A 247 17.02 11.54 -10.44
CA PHE A 247 18.14 12.45 -10.63
C PHE A 247 18.85 12.61 -9.30
N THR A 248 20.04 12.04 -9.16
CA THR A 248 20.75 11.95 -7.88
C THR A 248 22.08 12.66 -7.98
N TYR A 249 22.33 13.65 -7.13
CA TYR A 249 23.67 14.23 -6.99
C TYR A 249 24.47 13.47 -5.92
N ASN A 250 25.69 13.09 -6.27
CA ASN A 250 26.68 12.51 -5.36
C ASN A 250 27.82 13.52 -5.17
N ALA A 251 28.06 13.91 -3.92
CA ALA A 251 29.15 14.81 -3.58
C ALA A 251 30.53 14.16 -3.84
N GLY A 252 31.46 14.97 -4.33
CA GLY A 252 32.89 14.70 -4.37
C GLY A 252 33.62 15.57 -3.37
N ASP A 253 34.85 15.96 -3.71
CA ASP A 253 35.53 17.08 -3.04
C ASP A 253 35.16 18.41 -3.71
N TRP A 254 35.34 19.53 -3.01
CA TRP A 254 35.13 20.89 -3.55
C TRP A 254 33.73 21.15 -4.09
N GLU A 255 32.73 20.57 -3.45
CA GLU A 255 31.35 20.61 -3.93
C GLU A 255 30.75 22.03 -4.01
N GLY A 256 31.28 23.00 -3.25
CA GLY A 256 30.88 24.41 -3.33
C GLY A 256 31.19 25.06 -4.69
N GLU A 257 31.97 24.39 -5.54
CA GLU A 257 32.24 24.79 -6.93
C GLU A 257 31.19 24.26 -7.91
N ASN A 258 30.40 23.26 -7.51
CA ASN A 258 29.50 22.54 -8.41
C ASN A 258 28.15 23.27 -8.51
N LEU A 259 27.71 23.54 -9.74
CA LEU A 259 26.36 24.03 -10.01
C LEU A 259 25.75 23.25 -11.17
N TYR A 260 24.46 22.97 -11.11
CA TYR A 260 23.76 22.42 -12.26
C TYR A 260 22.37 23.02 -12.45
N THR A 261 21.91 22.93 -13.70
CA THR A 261 20.52 23.15 -14.06
C THR A 261 20.04 22.00 -14.95
N LEU A 262 18.82 21.54 -14.72
CA LEU A 262 18.13 20.58 -15.57
C LEU A 262 16.92 21.26 -16.21
N THR A 263 16.85 21.26 -17.54
CA THR A 263 15.77 21.89 -18.31
C THR A 263 15.04 20.85 -19.15
N ASP A 264 13.71 20.91 -19.17
CA ASP A 264 12.86 20.01 -19.96
C ASP A 264 12.87 20.36 -21.47
N PRO A 265 12.25 19.55 -22.34
CA PRO A 265 12.22 19.78 -23.79
C PRO A 265 11.47 21.06 -24.20
N ASN A 266 10.66 21.62 -23.31
CA ASN A 266 9.91 22.86 -23.53
C ASN A 266 10.70 24.10 -23.09
N GLY A 267 11.91 23.92 -22.53
CA GLY A 267 12.74 25.01 -22.00
C GLY A 267 12.38 25.42 -20.57
N THR A 268 11.57 24.63 -19.87
CA THR A 268 11.23 24.87 -18.46
C THR A 268 12.37 24.41 -17.57
N LEU A 269 12.82 25.27 -16.65
CA LEU A 269 13.78 24.89 -15.62
C LEU A 269 13.11 23.95 -14.61
N ILE A 270 13.66 22.76 -14.43
CA ILE A 270 13.11 21.71 -13.58
C ILE A 270 13.88 21.61 -12.27
N LEU A 271 15.21 21.61 -12.35
CA LEU A 271 16.10 21.64 -11.19
C LEU A 271 17.17 22.71 -11.38
N SER A 272 17.58 23.32 -10.27
CA SER A 272 18.73 24.20 -10.19
C SER A 272 19.30 24.11 -8.78
N ASP A 273 20.57 23.76 -8.66
CA ASP A 273 21.24 23.69 -7.36
C ASP A 273 22.73 23.97 -7.47
N GLY A 274 23.37 24.23 -6.32
CA GLY A 274 24.74 24.66 -6.19
C GLY A 274 24.85 26.13 -5.76
N THR A 275 25.79 26.40 -4.86
CA THR A 275 26.02 27.75 -4.32
C THR A 275 27.05 28.53 -5.14
N GLY A 276 28.02 27.82 -5.71
CA GLY A 276 29.13 28.40 -6.48
C GLY A 276 30.05 29.28 -5.64
N ASP A 277 30.19 29.00 -4.35
CA ASP A 277 31.03 29.77 -3.42
C ASP A 277 32.51 29.36 -3.45
N GLY A 278 32.85 28.27 -4.15
CA GLY A 278 34.22 27.79 -4.28
C GLY A 278 34.79 27.14 -3.02
N SER A 279 33.93 26.81 -2.04
CA SER A 279 34.38 26.18 -0.81
C SER A 279 34.50 24.66 -0.96
N SER A 280 35.29 24.05 -0.08
CA SER A 280 35.45 22.58 -0.01
C SER A 280 34.24 21.86 0.57
N THR A 281 33.13 22.58 0.73
CA THR A 281 31.88 22.15 1.35
C THR A 281 30.72 22.86 0.65
N ASN A 282 29.46 22.67 1.07
CA ASN A 282 28.36 23.58 0.70
C ASN A 282 28.00 23.57 -0.81
N GLY A 283 28.05 22.40 -1.43
CA GLY A 283 27.60 22.16 -2.79
C GLY A 283 26.12 21.85 -2.90
N PRO A 284 25.67 21.32 -4.05
CA PRO A 284 24.30 20.83 -4.20
C PRO A 284 23.93 19.81 -3.13
N ALA A 285 22.63 19.71 -2.83
CA ALA A 285 22.11 18.71 -1.91
C ALA A 285 22.47 17.31 -2.42
N THR A 286 23.03 16.48 -1.54
CA THR A 286 23.35 15.09 -1.88
C THR A 286 22.08 14.23 -1.81
N GLY A 287 21.94 13.30 -2.75
CA GLY A 287 20.80 12.39 -2.84
C GLY A 287 19.89 12.68 -4.02
N GLU A 288 18.71 12.07 -4.03
CA GLU A 288 17.68 12.25 -5.07
C GLU A 288 17.12 13.67 -5.02
N GLN A 289 17.11 14.34 -6.18
CA GLN A 289 16.76 15.75 -6.36
C GLN A 289 15.45 15.93 -7.13
N TYR A 290 14.96 14.88 -7.78
CA TYR A 290 13.73 14.86 -8.57
C TYR A 290 12.82 13.80 -8.03
N ASN A 291 11.50 14.02 -8.00
CA ASN A 291 10.52 13.14 -7.34
C ASN A 291 10.63 13.07 -5.80
N THR A 292 11.19 14.12 -5.18
CA THR A 292 11.15 14.29 -3.72
C THR A 292 9.79 14.83 -3.27
N CYS A 293 9.42 14.56 -2.01
CA CYS A 293 8.21 15.11 -1.39
C CYS A 293 8.43 16.46 -0.67
N ASP A 294 9.67 16.93 -0.73
CA ASP A 294 10.24 18.08 -0.03
C ASP A 294 10.13 19.37 -0.86
#